data_AF-A0A1J6WX83-F1
#
_entry.id   AF-A0A1J6WX83-F1
#
_cell.length_a   1.000
_cell.length_b   1.000
_cell.length_c   1.000
_cell.angle_alpha   90.00
_cell.angle_beta   90.00
_cell.angle_gamma   90.00
#
_symmetry.space_group_name_H-M   'P 1'
#
loop_
_entity.id
_entity.type
_entity.pdbx_description
1 polymer ?
#
loop_
_entity_poly.entity_id
_entity_poly.type
_entity_poly.pdbx_seq_one_letter_code
_entity_poly.pdbx_strand_id
1 'polypeptide(L)'
;MDSIEMIRMQVNHLVTQSRQDLHTLSTLSDPSRKAQILQRLWDALSTIHFLSEWLANQAKNGYPIVPSQSSIPVPSENVNQSQNPPVPSLPTQSLSPSNQRTFTIGELATFTGKNGRPAYVAVNGIVYDMTTNRAWAAASHFGLTAGKEYTQEFASCHAGQQSILAALPIAGRLV
;
A
#
# COMPACT_ATOMS: atom_id res chain seq x y z
N MET A 1 21.46 5.56 -17.60
CA MET A 1 20.24 4.81 -17.98
C MET A 1 19.07 5.50 -17.31
N ASP A 2 18.08 5.96 -18.08
CA ASP A 2 16.94 6.70 -17.54
C ASP A 2 16.03 5.79 -16.70
N SER A 3 15.44 6.36 -15.65
CA SER A 3 14.60 5.61 -14.70
C SER A 3 13.39 4.95 -15.38
N ILE A 4 12.83 5.62 -16.41
CA ILE A 4 11.72 5.08 -17.21
C ILE A 4 12.17 3.84 -18.01
N GLU A 5 13.37 3.88 -18.57
CA GLU A 5 13.88 2.77 -19.38
C GLU A 5 14.20 1.54 -18.53
N MET A 6 14.69 1.77 -17.31
CA MET A 6 14.87 0.69 -16.32
C MET A 6 13.53 0.03 -15.96
N ILE A 7 12.49 0.82 -15.71
CA ILE A 7 11.16 0.30 -15.40
C ILE A 7 10.56 -0.45 -16.59
N ARG A 8 10.73 0.07 -17.80
CA ARG A 8 10.30 -0.61 -19.04
C ARG A 8 10.96 -1.98 -19.16
N MET A 9 12.28 -2.06 -18.94
CA MET A 9 13.00 -3.34 -18.92
C MET A 9 12.47 -4.28 -17.83
N GLN A 10 12.20 -3.76 -16.63
CA GLN A 10 11.72 -4.57 -15.51
C GLN A 10 10.32 -5.14 -15.78
N VAL A 11 9.39 -4.34 -16.29
CA VAL A 11 8.06 -4.81 -16.69
C VAL A 11 8.17 -5.88 -17.77
N ASN A 12 9.01 -5.67 -18.80
CA ASN A 12 9.22 -6.67 -19.86
C ASN A 12 9.78 -7.99 -19.31
N HIS A 13 10.71 -7.92 -18.36
CA HIS A 13 11.25 -9.10 -17.69
C HIS A 13 10.18 -9.86 -16.92
N LEU A 14 9.38 -9.17 -16.10
CA LEU A 14 8.29 -9.76 -15.31
C LEU A 14 7.23 -10.41 -16.20
N VAL A 15 6.87 -9.79 -17.32
CA VAL A 15 5.95 -10.35 -18.31
C VAL A 15 6.53 -11.62 -18.93
N THR A 16 7.81 -11.59 -19.31
CA THR A 16 8.48 -12.76 -19.91
C THR A 16 8.55 -13.93 -18.92
N GLN A 17 8.91 -13.65 -17.66
CA GLN A 17 8.92 -14.65 -16.60
C GLN A 17 7.52 -15.23 -16.38
N SER A 18 6.49 -14.39 -16.35
CA SER A 18 5.10 -14.85 -16.16
C SER A 18 4.64 -15.79 -17.27
N ARG A 19 5.04 -15.55 -18.53
CA ARG A 19 4.75 -16.48 -19.64
C ARG A 19 5.43 -17.83 -19.43
N GLN A 20 6.69 -17.82 -19.01
CA GLN A 20 7.43 -19.05 -18.74
C GLN A 20 6.80 -19.82 -17.57
N ASP A 21 6.35 -19.13 -16.53
CA ASP A 21 5.71 -19.72 -15.36
C ASP A 21 4.39 -20.40 -15.73
N LEU A 22 3.57 -19.76 -16.57
CA LEU A 22 2.34 -20.36 -17.09
C LEU A 22 2.61 -21.63 -17.90
N HIS A 23 3.65 -21.62 -18.75
CA HIS A 23 4.06 -22.81 -19.50
C HIS A 23 4.58 -23.92 -18.58
N THR A 24 5.35 -23.58 -17.56
CA THR A 24 5.84 -24.57 -16.61
C THR A 24 4.68 -25.15 -15.79
N LEU A 25 3.69 -24.35 -15.38
CA LEU A 25 2.53 -24.84 -14.63
C LEU A 25 1.67 -25.84 -15.42
N SER A 26 1.58 -25.70 -16.75
CA SER A 26 0.80 -26.62 -17.58
C SER A 26 1.44 -28.01 -17.71
N THR A 27 2.75 -28.12 -17.48
CA THR A 27 3.53 -29.35 -17.65
C THR A 27 4.01 -29.95 -16.34
N LEU A 28 4.14 -29.13 -15.30
CA LEU A 28 4.61 -29.55 -13.99
C LEU A 28 3.54 -30.39 -13.26
N SER A 29 3.96 -31.46 -12.59
CA SER A 29 3.07 -32.31 -11.79
C SER A 29 3.26 -32.13 -10.27
N ASP A 30 4.46 -31.73 -9.84
CA ASP A 30 4.83 -31.60 -8.42
C ASP A 30 4.04 -30.48 -7.71
N PRO A 31 3.26 -30.79 -6.66
CA PRO A 31 2.41 -29.81 -5.97
C PRO A 31 3.16 -28.67 -5.29
N SER A 32 4.30 -28.96 -4.65
CA SER A 32 5.08 -27.95 -3.94
C SER A 32 5.73 -26.95 -4.89
N ARG A 33 6.29 -27.43 -6.01
CA ARG A 33 6.82 -26.57 -7.07
C ARG A 33 5.70 -25.82 -7.79
N LYS A 34 4.51 -26.41 -7.99
CA LYS A 34 3.34 -25.67 -8.51
C LYS A 34 2.99 -24.48 -7.62
N ALA A 35 2.92 -24.69 -6.31
CA ALA A 35 2.64 -23.61 -5.36
C ALA A 35 3.69 -22.50 -5.43
N GLN A 36 4.97 -22.84 -5.54
CA GLN A 36 6.05 -21.87 -5.70
C GLN A 36 5.93 -21.05 -7.01
N ILE A 37 5.62 -21.71 -8.13
CA ILE A 37 5.46 -21.01 -9.42
C ILE A 37 4.20 -20.15 -9.42
N LEU A 38 3.10 -20.63 -8.83
CA LEU A 38 1.88 -19.81 -8.65
C LEU A 38 2.16 -18.57 -7.80
N GLN A 39 2.94 -18.70 -6.73
CA GLN A 39 3.36 -17.54 -5.93
C GLN A 39 4.19 -16.56 -6.76
N ARG A 40 5.18 -17.06 -7.51
CA ARG A 40 6.02 -16.21 -8.37
C ARG A 40 5.22 -15.49 -9.46
N LEU A 41 4.22 -16.16 -10.04
CA LEU A 41 3.32 -15.56 -11.02
C LEU A 41 2.52 -14.42 -10.37
N TRP A 42 2.00 -14.65 -9.18
CA TRP A 42 1.24 -13.66 -8.44
C TRP A 42 2.12 -12.45 -8.07
N ASP A 43 3.32 -12.69 -7.54
CA ASP A 43 4.29 -11.63 -7.21
C ASP A 43 4.63 -10.78 -8.46
N ALA A 44 4.82 -11.43 -9.61
CA ALA A 44 5.12 -10.75 -10.86
C ALA A 44 3.96 -9.86 -11.33
N LEU A 45 2.72 -10.36 -11.26
CA LEU A 45 1.52 -9.60 -11.61
C LEU A 45 1.31 -8.40 -10.67
N SER A 46 1.45 -8.60 -9.37
CA SER A 46 1.38 -7.52 -8.36
C SER A 46 2.44 -6.45 -8.63
N THR A 47 3.66 -6.86 -8.96
CA THR A 47 4.76 -5.92 -9.28
C THR A 47 4.46 -5.13 -10.57
N ILE A 48 3.95 -5.77 -11.61
CA ILE A 48 3.54 -5.09 -12.84
C ILE A 48 2.45 -4.07 -12.55
N HIS A 49 1.42 -4.44 -11.79
CA HIS A 49 0.34 -3.54 -11.42
C HIS A 49 0.85 -2.32 -10.65
N PHE A 50 1.69 -2.54 -9.63
CA PHE A 50 2.32 -1.45 -8.89
C PHE A 50 3.12 -0.51 -9.79
N LEU A 51 3.99 -1.04 -10.66
CA LEU A 51 4.79 -0.22 -11.59
C LEU A 51 3.90 0.57 -12.55
N SER A 52 2.75 0.02 -12.96
CA SER A 52 1.79 0.71 -13.82
C SER A 52 1.13 1.90 -13.11
N GLU A 53 0.69 1.72 -11.87
CA GLU A 53 0.11 2.79 -11.05
C GLU A 53 1.16 3.86 -10.72
N TRP A 54 2.37 3.45 -10.38
CA TRP A 54 3.47 4.37 -10.11
C TRP A 54 3.79 5.24 -11.33
N LEU A 55 3.88 4.65 -12.53
CA LEU A 55 4.07 5.40 -13.78
C LEU A 55 2.92 6.37 -14.05
N ALA A 56 1.68 5.94 -13.83
CA ALA A 56 0.51 6.80 -14.00
C ALA A 56 0.53 8.01 -13.05
N ASN A 57 0.93 7.80 -11.79
CA ASN A 57 1.07 8.87 -10.81
C ASN A 57 2.25 9.80 -11.12
N GLN A 58 3.35 9.27 -11.68
CA GLN A 58 4.46 10.10 -12.12
C GLN A 58 4.06 10.99 -13.30
N ALA A 59 3.31 10.46 -14.27
CA ALA A 59 2.78 11.23 -15.40
C ALA A 59 1.88 12.38 -14.92
N LYS A 60 0.97 12.13 -13.96
CA LYS A 60 0.11 13.17 -13.38
C LYS A 60 0.89 14.33 -12.74
N ASN A 61 2.05 14.04 -12.14
CA ASN A 61 2.89 15.06 -11.49
C ASN A 61 3.88 15.74 -12.45
N GLY A 62 4.09 15.19 -13.66
CA GLY A 62 5.00 15.71 -14.69
C GLY A 62 4.36 16.69 -15.68
N TYR A 63 3.03 16.81 -15.69
CA TYR A 63 2.31 17.82 -16.47
C TYR A 63 1.85 18.97 -15.57
N PRO A 64 2.28 20.23 -15.79
CA PRO A 64 1.59 21.35 -15.18
C PRO A 64 0.18 21.40 -15.76
N ILE A 65 -0.82 21.20 -14.90
CA ILE A 65 -2.21 21.57 -15.22
C ILE A 65 -2.19 23.09 -15.41
N VAL A 66 -2.35 23.56 -16.66
CA VAL A 66 -2.70 24.96 -16.92
C VAL A 66 -4.14 25.12 -16.40
N PRO A 67 -4.39 25.96 -15.39
CA PRO A 67 -5.75 26.20 -14.95
C PRO A 67 -6.43 27.07 -16.01
N SER A 68 -7.43 26.50 -16.70
CA SER A 68 -8.43 27.31 -17.40
C SER A 68 -9.25 28.03 -16.33
N GLN A 69 -8.94 29.30 -16.10
CA GLN A 69 -9.74 30.17 -15.24
C GLN A 69 -11.11 30.41 -15.90
N SER A 70 -12.18 30.08 -15.20
CA SER A 70 -13.49 30.68 -15.39
C SER A 70 -13.99 31.10 -14.01
N SER A 71 -13.77 32.37 -13.70
CA SER A 71 -14.23 33.04 -12.49
C SER A 71 -15.64 33.58 -12.68
N ILE A 72 -16.59 33.21 -11.82
CA ILE A 72 -17.76 34.03 -11.44
C ILE A 72 -18.06 33.81 -9.94
N PRO A 73 -18.50 34.83 -9.16
CA PRO A 73 -18.48 34.86 -7.70
C PRO A 73 -19.75 34.34 -6.99
N VAL A 74 -19.57 34.13 -5.68
CA VAL A 74 -20.46 33.64 -4.60
C VAL A 74 -21.86 34.29 -4.52
N PRO A 75 -22.84 33.69 -3.81
CA PRO A 75 -23.03 34.06 -2.40
C PRO A 75 -23.37 32.90 -1.43
N SER A 76 -22.95 33.09 -0.19
CA SER A 76 -23.20 32.25 0.97
C SER A 76 -24.68 32.13 1.34
N GLU A 77 -25.13 30.93 1.66
CA GLU A 77 -26.29 30.69 2.53
C GLU A 77 -25.97 29.56 3.52
N ASN A 78 -26.27 29.82 4.79
CA ASN A 78 -26.15 28.90 5.92
C ASN A 78 -27.56 28.48 6.33
N VAL A 79 -27.91 27.19 6.27
CA VAL A 79 -28.97 26.61 7.11
C VAL A 79 -28.70 25.12 7.41
N ASN A 80 -28.29 24.89 8.66
CA ASN A 80 -28.59 23.81 9.61
C ASN A 80 -29.17 22.43 9.15
N GLN A 81 -28.46 21.37 9.60
CA GLN A 81 -28.83 20.01 10.03
C GLN A 81 -30.13 19.31 9.56
N SER A 82 -29.99 18.05 9.12
CA SER A 82 -30.88 16.96 9.58
C SER A 82 -30.22 15.58 9.52
N GLN A 83 -30.36 14.85 10.63
CA GLN A 83 -29.88 13.50 10.88
C GLN A 83 -30.84 12.44 10.33
N ASN A 84 -30.32 11.24 10.04
CA ASN A 84 -30.86 9.88 10.37
C ASN A 84 -30.43 8.83 9.32
N PRO A 85 -30.42 7.50 9.61
CA PRO A 85 -30.16 6.74 10.86
C PRO A 85 -29.08 5.62 10.64
N PRO A 86 -28.66 4.85 11.67
CA PRO A 86 -27.51 3.95 11.58
C PRO A 86 -27.86 2.56 11.04
N VAL A 87 -27.01 2.02 10.16
CA VAL A 87 -27.06 0.60 9.74
C VAL A 87 -26.22 -0.24 10.71
N PRO A 88 -26.68 -1.42 11.18
CA PRO A 88 -25.96 -2.22 12.16
C PRO A 88 -24.72 -2.90 11.54
N SER A 89 -23.53 -2.57 12.04
CA SER A 89 -22.30 -3.31 11.75
C SER A 89 -22.25 -4.60 12.59
N LEU A 90 -22.03 -5.74 11.93
CA LEU A 90 -21.71 -7.03 12.56
C LEU A 90 -20.42 -6.92 13.41
N PRO A 91 -20.24 -7.80 14.42
CA PRO A 91 -19.46 -7.50 15.61
C PRO A 91 -17.98 -7.29 15.32
N THR A 92 -17.52 -6.05 15.45
CA THR A 92 -16.11 -5.75 15.65
C THR A 92 -15.72 -6.29 17.01
N GLN A 93 -14.86 -7.31 17.02
CA GLN A 93 -14.33 -7.91 18.23
C GLN A 93 -13.63 -6.80 19.05
N SER A 94 -14.24 -6.41 20.17
CA SER A 94 -13.73 -5.40 21.06
C SER A 94 -12.49 -5.93 21.77
N LEU A 95 -11.31 -5.56 21.28
CA LEU A 95 -10.10 -5.60 22.09
C LEU A 95 -10.11 -4.32 22.94
N SER A 96 -10.23 -4.51 24.26
CA SER A 96 -10.35 -3.47 25.29
C SER A 96 -9.26 -2.39 25.23
N PRO A 97 -9.53 -1.18 25.75
CA PRO A 97 -8.68 -0.01 25.56
C PRO A 97 -7.52 -0.01 26.55
N SER A 98 -6.36 -0.53 26.14
CA SER A 98 -5.11 -0.34 26.88
C SER A 98 -4.25 0.68 26.14
N ASN A 99 -4.38 1.97 26.45
CA ASN A 99 -3.42 3.06 26.13
C ASN A 99 -2.67 2.91 24.79
N GLN A 100 -3.37 2.59 23.69
CA GLN A 100 -2.73 2.50 22.39
C GLN A 100 -2.36 3.91 21.95
N ARG A 101 -1.06 4.16 21.72
CA ARG A 101 -0.58 5.46 21.24
C ARG A 101 -1.31 5.83 19.97
N THR A 102 -1.80 7.06 19.90
CA THR A 102 -2.38 7.62 18.68
C THR A 102 -1.33 8.40 17.91
N PHE A 103 -1.38 8.30 16.59
CA PHE A 103 -0.52 9.02 15.68
C PHE A 103 -1.39 9.80 14.71
N THR A 104 -1.03 11.05 14.46
CA THR A 104 -1.55 11.76 13.28
C THR A 104 -0.75 11.37 12.04
N ILE A 105 -1.26 11.64 10.85
CA ILE A 105 -0.50 11.49 9.59
C ILE A 105 0.83 12.27 9.65
N GLY A 106 0.80 13.49 10.19
CA GLY A 106 1.99 14.33 10.32
C GLY A 106 3.02 13.73 11.28
N GLU A 107 2.57 13.17 12.41
CA GLU A 107 3.45 12.49 13.36
C GLU A 107 4.03 11.20 12.76
N LEU A 108 3.20 10.39 12.11
CA LEU A 108 3.59 9.17 11.41
C LEU A 108 4.68 9.44 10.37
N ALA A 109 4.56 10.51 9.58
CA ALA A 109 5.52 10.93 8.55
C ALA A 109 6.95 11.12 9.06
N THR A 110 7.13 11.24 10.38
CA THR A 110 8.43 11.43 10.98
C THR A 110 9.12 10.08 11.31
N PHE A 111 8.39 8.98 11.39
CA PHE A 111 8.88 7.61 11.67
C PHE A 111 9.35 6.90 10.40
N THR A 112 10.40 7.43 9.79
CA THR A 112 10.91 7.01 8.48
C THR A 112 11.99 5.93 8.52
N GLY A 113 12.40 5.46 9.70
CA GLY A 113 13.54 4.55 9.83
C GLY A 113 14.92 5.18 9.61
N LYS A 114 14.99 6.49 9.35
CA LYS A 114 16.24 7.23 9.09
C LYS A 114 16.74 7.92 10.34
N ASN A 115 18.04 8.22 10.38
CA ASN A 115 18.68 8.97 11.48
C ASN A 115 18.43 8.35 12.87
N GLY A 116 18.43 7.02 12.95
CA GLY A 116 18.19 6.28 14.20
C GLY A 116 16.75 6.28 14.68
N ARG A 117 15.80 6.79 13.88
CA ARG A 117 14.38 6.76 14.21
C ARG A 117 13.73 5.44 13.82
N PRO A 118 12.64 5.02 14.50
CA PRO A 118 11.87 3.85 14.11
C PRO A 118 11.21 4.02 12.73
N ALA A 119 10.88 2.88 12.10
CA ALA A 119 10.19 2.80 10.82
C ALA A 119 8.74 2.32 11.03
N TYR A 120 7.76 3.20 10.90
CA TYR A 120 6.33 2.85 11.14
C TYR A 120 5.50 2.95 9.87
N VAL A 121 4.47 2.11 9.75
CA VAL A 121 3.54 2.11 8.61
C VAL A 121 2.12 1.94 9.15
N ALA A 122 1.16 2.66 8.60
CA ALA A 122 -0.25 2.48 8.93
C ALA A 122 -0.99 1.64 7.89
N VAL A 123 -1.83 0.70 8.35
CA VAL A 123 -2.77 -0.07 7.50
C VAL A 123 -4.08 -0.22 8.27
N ASN A 124 -5.21 0.15 7.65
CA ASN A 124 -6.55 0.12 8.22
C ASN A 124 -6.64 0.85 9.58
N GLY A 125 -5.98 2.01 9.69
CA GLY A 125 -5.97 2.81 10.92
C GLY A 125 -5.12 2.23 12.08
N ILE A 126 -4.37 1.16 11.84
CA ILE A 126 -3.43 0.57 12.81
C ILE A 126 -2.01 0.91 12.36
N VAL A 127 -1.19 1.40 13.28
CA VAL A 127 0.22 1.70 13.05
C VAL A 127 1.06 0.52 13.52
N TYR A 128 1.89 -0.02 12.62
CA TYR A 128 2.75 -1.16 12.86
C TYR A 128 4.23 -0.74 12.86
N ASP A 129 5.03 -1.42 13.70
CA ASP A 129 6.48 -1.23 13.78
C ASP A 129 7.22 -2.14 12.80
N MET A 130 7.87 -1.54 11.80
CA MET A 130 8.66 -2.22 10.78
C MET A 130 10.17 -2.15 11.03
N THR A 131 10.62 -1.55 12.14
CA THR A 131 12.03 -1.23 12.41
C THR A 131 12.94 -2.45 12.33
N THR A 132 12.47 -3.60 12.83
CA THR A 132 13.24 -4.87 12.82
C THR A 132 12.73 -5.86 11.78
N ASN A 133 11.78 -5.46 10.93
CA ASN A 133 11.22 -6.34 9.92
C ASN A 133 12.17 -6.44 8.73
N ARG A 134 12.68 -7.66 8.46
CA ARG A 134 13.63 -7.91 7.37
C ARG A 134 13.08 -7.56 5.98
N ALA A 135 11.77 -7.73 5.76
CA ALA A 135 11.13 -7.38 4.50
C ALA A 135 11.09 -5.86 4.26
N TRP A 136 11.27 -5.08 5.33
CA TRP A 136 11.33 -3.61 5.34
C TRP A 136 12.75 -3.09 5.54
N ALA A 137 13.77 -3.82 5.07
CA ALA A 137 15.16 -3.39 5.13
C ALA A 137 15.34 -1.98 4.54
N ALA A 138 16.22 -1.18 5.16
CA ALA A 138 16.38 0.24 4.86
C ALA A 138 15.07 1.07 4.97
N ALA A 139 14.12 0.60 5.80
CA ALA A 139 12.82 1.21 6.01
C ALA A 139 11.98 1.34 4.73
N SER A 140 12.13 0.37 3.83
CA SER A 140 11.45 0.36 2.54
C SER A 140 10.98 -1.05 2.16
N HIS A 141 9.90 -1.13 1.40
CA HIS A 141 9.34 -2.39 0.90
C HIS A 141 8.73 -2.14 -0.47
N PHE A 142 9.33 -2.72 -1.53
CA PHE A 142 8.89 -2.53 -2.92
C PHE A 142 8.65 -1.06 -3.34
N GLY A 143 9.53 -0.15 -2.94
CA GLY A 143 9.41 1.28 -3.28
C GLY A 143 8.49 2.08 -2.35
N LEU A 144 7.77 1.40 -1.45
CA LEU A 144 7.11 2.02 -0.32
C LEU A 144 8.16 2.37 0.75
N THR A 145 7.94 3.47 1.46
CA THR A 145 8.85 3.99 2.50
C THR A 145 8.09 4.16 3.80
N ALA A 146 8.75 3.89 4.92
CA ALA A 146 8.16 4.10 6.24
C ALA A 146 7.72 5.56 6.47
N GLY A 147 6.78 5.73 7.39
CA GLY A 147 6.14 6.98 7.77
C GLY A 147 4.85 7.28 7.02
N LYS A 148 4.20 6.27 6.41
CA LYS A 148 3.02 6.47 5.57
C LYS A 148 1.92 5.44 5.84
N GLU A 149 0.74 5.77 5.35
CA GLU A 149 -0.47 4.95 5.38
C GLU A 149 -0.56 4.21 4.03
N TYR A 150 -0.75 2.89 4.08
CA TYR A 150 -0.67 1.99 2.92
C TYR A 150 -1.81 0.98 2.87
N THR A 151 -3.01 1.37 3.27
CA THR A 151 -4.21 0.52 3.24
C THR A 151 -4.52 0.05 1.84
N GLN A 152 -4.45 0.94 0.85
CA GLN A 152 -4.78 0.59 -0.53
C GLN A 152 -3.71 -0.32 -1.15
N GLU A 153 -2.44 -0.02 -0.91
CA GLU A 153 -1.29 -0.80 -1.39
C GLU A 153 -1.23 -2.17 -0.72
N PHE A 154 -1.55 -2.26 0.57
CA PHE A 154 -1.70 -3.54 1.24
C PHE A 154 -2.88 -4.33 0.67
N ALA A 155 -4.03 -3.69 0.45
CA ALA A 155 -5.20 -4.37 -0.11
C ALA A 155 -4.95 -4.87 -1.54
N SER A 156 -4.23 -4.12 -2.38
CA SER A 156 -3.92 -4.52 -3.75
C SER A 156 -2.88 -5.64 -3.82
N CYS A 157 -1.84 -5.58 -2.98
CA CYS A 157 -0.73 -6.53 -2.99
C CYS A 157 -0.87 -7.68 -1.99
N HIS A 158 -1.84 -7.69 -1.08
CA HIS A 158 -1.99 -8.70 -0.02
C HIS A 158 -3.47 -9.05 0.26
N ALA A 159 -4.31 -9.00 -0.77
CA ALA A 159 -5.73 -9.37 -0.66
C ALA A 159 -5.91 -10.75 0.00
N GLY A 160 -6.66 -10.79 1.10
CA GLY A 160 -6.93 -12.02 1.86
C GLY A 160 -5.79 -12.52 2.75
N GLN A 161 -4.68 -11.78 2.88
CA GLN A 161 -3.51 -12.16 3.68
C GLN A 161 -3.40 -11.34 4.98
N GLN A 162 -4.51 -11.13 5.69
CA GLN A 162 -4.52 -10.39 6.96
C GLN A 162 -3.61 -11.00 8.05
N SER A 163 -3.27 -12.29 7.93
CA SER A 163 -2.31 -12.96 8.82
C SER A 163 -0.92 -12.31 8.80
N ILE A 164 -0.54 -11.63 7.71
CA ILE A 164 0.69 -10.84 7.64
C ILE A 164 0.67 -9.75 8.69
N LEU A 165 -0.41 -8.96 8.76
CA LEU A 165 -0.56 -7.87 9.74
C LEU A 165 -0.65 -8.40 11.18
N ALA A 166 -1.29 -9.54 11.39
CA ALA A 166 -1.43 -10.15 12.71
C ALA A 166 -0.08 -10.57 13.33
N ALA A 167 0.95 -10.81 12.51
CA ALA A 167 2.29 -11.16 12.96
C ALA A 167 3.17 -9.92 13.25
N LEU A 168 2.71 -8.71 12.91
CA LEU A 168 3.50 -7.49 13.04
C LEU A 168 3.31 -6.85 14.42
N PRO A 169 4.37 -6.27 15.01
CA PRO A 169 4.21 -5.50 16.25
C PRO A 169 3.36 -4.26 16.00
N ILE A 170 2.35 -4.03 16.86
CA ILE A 170 1.49 -2.86 16.81
C ILE A 170 2.13 -1.73 17.62
N ALA A 171 2.38 -0.59 16.99
CA ALA A 171 2.87 0.63 17.63
C ALA A 171 1.72 1.52 18.12
N GLY A 172 0.53 1.44 17.51
CA GLY A 172 -0.63 2.20 17.94
C GLY A 172 -1.71 2.35 16.86
N ARG A 173 -2.44 3.47 16.87
CA ARG A 173 -3.52 3.78 15.93
C ARG A 173 -3.32 5.11 15.22
N LEU A 174 -3.79 5.18 13.98
CA LEU A 174 -3.80 6.40 13.19
C LEU A 174 -5.12 7.14 13.45
N VAL A 175 -5.04 8.46 13.72
CA VAL A 175 -6.17 9.35 14.01
C VAL A 175 -6.09 10.65 13.21
#